data_AF-A0A2N0KQH0-F1
#
_entry.id   AF-A0A2N0KQH0-F1
#
_cell.length_a   1.000
_cell.length_b   1.000
_cell.length_c   1.000
_cell.angle_alpha   90.00
_cell.angle_beta   90.00
_cell.angle_gamma   90.00
#
_symmetry.space_group_name_H-M   'P 1'
#
loop_
_entity.id
_entity.type
_entity.pdbx_description
1 polymer ?
#
loop_
_entity_poly.entity_id
_entity_poly.type
_entity_poly.pdbx_seq_one_letter_code
_entity_poly.pdbx_strand_id
1 'polypeptide(L)'
;MAKLSRSNLMPNEVYTYTILDSFSRMEQCFNDTGYVWDGKLTTSNLQNKIERFITEQGLLDWFTTDRAVISKRPRWKARFTNALIQLVILGCLEANEDGYTRTEKGESSLTGISLHVNATAKQCYIVGFGEHIENPYDPQRLDDTLVPDILKVIPLDIQETYL
;
A
#
# COMPACT_ATOMS: atom_id res chain seq x y z
N MET A 1 15.83 -13.59 21.65
CA MET A 1 14.98 -12.60 20.95
C MET A 1 15.70 -12.21 19.67
N ALA A 2 15.18 -12.63 18.51
CA ALA A 2 15.85 -12.44 17.23
C ALA A 2 15.91 -10.94 16.88
N LYS A 3 17.12 -10.44 16.62
CA LYS A 3 17.34 -9.15 15.96
C LYS A 3 16.67 -9.25 14.58
N LEU A 4 15.49 -8.65 14.41
CA LEU A 4 15.04 -8.26 13.07
C LEU A 4 16.16 -7.40 12.49
N SER A 5 16.92 -7.91 11.52
CA SER A 5 17.65 -7.02 10.64
C SER A 5 16.57 -6.13 10.03
N ARG A 6 16.53 -4.86 10.44
CA ARG A 6 15.62 -3.90 9.81
C ARG A 6 16.09 -3.82 8.37
N SER A 7 15.46 -4.59 7.48
CA SER A 7 15.59 -4.35 6.06
C SER A 7 15.24 -2.87 5.86
N ASN A 8 16.08 -2.13 5.14
CA ASN A 8 15.82 -0.72 4.88
C ASN A 8 14.79 -0.56 3.74
N LEU A 9 13.80 -1.44 3.77
CA LEU A 9 12.69 -1.57 2.85
C LEU A 9 11.47 -0.91 3.49
N MET A 10 10.68 -0.24 2.67
CA MET A 10 9.35 0.22 3.06
C MET A 10 8.53 -0.99 3.54
N PRO A 11 7.71 -0.83 4.58
CA PRO A 11 6.73 -1.85 4.96
C PRO A 11 5.83 -2.22 3.77
N ASN A 12 5.40 -3.49 3.67
CA ASN A 12 4.54 -3.93 2.57
C ASN A 12 3.18 -3.23 2.57
N GLU A 13 2.74 -2.87 3.77
CA GLU A 13 1.55 -2.09 4.06
C GLU A 13 1.51 -0.80 3.26
N VAL A 14 2.67 -0.18 3.00
CA VAL A 14 2.75 1.02 2.15
C VAL A 14 2.20 0.75 0.75
N TYR A 15 2.52 -0.39 0.16
CA TYR A 15 2.08 -0.74 -1.19
C TYR A 15 0.63 -1.22 -1.21
N THR A 16 0.30 -2.21 -0.38
CA THR A 16 -1.03 -2.84 -0.36
C THR A 16 -2.11 -1.84 0.05
N TYR A 17 -1.86 -1.04 1.09
CA TYR A 17 -2.79 0.00 1.53
C TYR A 17 -3.00 1.04 0.44
N THR A 18 -1.92 1.61 -0.12
CA THR A 18 -2.03 2.68 -1.13
C THR A 18 -2.74 2.21 -2.40
N ILE A 19 -2.56 0.95 -2.81
CA ILE A 19 -3.29 0.37 -3.94
C ILE A 19 -4.79 0.33 -3.63
N LEU A 20 -5.20 -0.21 -2.48
CA LEU A 20 -6.61 -0.32 -2.10
C LEU A 20 -7.27 1.05 -1.83
N ASP A 21 -6.53 1.98 -1.20
CA ASP A 21 -6.96 3.34 -0.90
C ASP A 21 -7.14 4.19 -2.17
N SER A 22 -6.43 3.85 -3.25
CA SER A 22 -6.58 4.54 -4.54
C SER A 22 -8.01 4.45 -5.09
N PHE A 23 -8.72 3.34 -4.81
CA PHE A 23 -10.11 3.19 -5.20
C PHE A 23 -11.03 4.08 -4.37
N SER A 24 -10.91 4.06 -3.04
CA SER A 24 -11.68 4.95 -2.15
C SER A 24 -11.51 6.42 -2.49
N ARG A 25 -10.27 6.86 -2.79
CA ARG A 25 -10.00 8.25 -3.18
C ARG A 25 -10.62 8.62 -4.53
N MET A 26 -10.63 7.69 -5.48
CA MET A 26 -11.22 7.93 -6.78
C MET A 26 -12.74 8.01 -6.68
N GLU A 27 -13.35 7.08 -5.94
CA GLU A 27 -14.77 7.09 -5.63
C GLU A 27 -15.20 8.40 -4.96
N GLN A 28 -14.48 8.85 -3.93
CA GLN A 28 -14.75 10.12 -3.27
C GLN A 28 -14.68 11.32 -4.24
N CYS A 29 -13.67 11.37 -5.10
CA CYS A 29 -13.51 12.43 -6.10
C CYS A 29 -14.71 12.52 -7.08
N PHE A 30 -15.24 11.37 -7.49
CA PHE A 30 -16.41 11.30 -8.36
C PHE A 30 -17.70 11.67 -7.62
N ASN A 31 -17.85 11.21 -6.37
CA ASN A 31 -18.97 11.58 -5.51
C ASN A 31 -19.03 13.11 -5.29
N ASP A 32 -17.88 13.74 -5.01
CA ASP A 32 -17.79 15.19 -4.80
C ASP A 32 -18.12 16.01 -6.06
N THR A 33 -17.93 15.41 -7.24
CA THR A 33 -18.19 16.06 -8.54
C THR A 33 -19.55 15.66 -9.14
N GLY A 34 -20.30 14.78 -8.49
CA GLY A 34 -21.62 14.31 -8.93
C GLY A 34 -21.58 13.38 -10.15
N TYR A 35 -20.42 12.82 -10.49
CA TYR A 35 -20.25 11.86 -11.59
C TYR A 35 -20.29 10.42 -11.06
N VAL A 36 -20.74 9.49 -11.90
CA VAL A 36 -20.67 8.06 -11.61
C VAL A 36 -19.33 7.52 -12.08
N TRP A 37 -18.58 6.92 -11.16
CA TRP A 37 -17.33 6.25 -11.46
C TRP A 37 -17.58 4.79 -11.86
N ASP A 38 -16.83 4.28 -12.84
CA ASP A 38 -16.92 2.88 -13.30
C ASP A 38 -16.20 1.88 -12.39
N GLY A 39 -15.57 2.35 -11.31
CA GLY A 39 -14.86 1.52 -10.33
C GLY A 39 -13.54 0.94 -10.82
N LYS A 40 -13.07 1.32 -12.02
CA LYS A 40 -11.88 0.73 -12.66
C LYS A 40 -10.66 1.64 -12.54
N LEU A 41 -9.51 1.05 -12.20
CA LEU A 41 -8.19 1.72 -12.26
C LEU A 41 -7.21 0.90 -13.10
N THR A 42 -6.49 1.56 -13.99
CA THR A 42 -5.41 0.90 -14.76
C THR A 42 -4.17 0.68 -13.89
N THR A 43 -3.28 -0.24 -14.30
CA THR A 43 -1.95 -0.41 -13.67
C THR A 43 -1.19 0.92 -13.58
N SER A 44 -1.25 1.75 -14.64
CA SER A 44 -0.60 3.04 -14.69
C SER A 44 -1.19 4.03 -13.68
N ASN A 45 -2.52 4.03 -13.47
CA ASN A 45 -3.15 4.86 -12.44
C ASN A 45 -2.63 4.48 -11.05
N LEU A 46 -2.62 3.18 -10.74
CA LEU A 46 -2.17 2.65 -9.45
C LEU A 46 -0.67 2.91 -9.22
N GLN A 47 0.16 2.69 -10.24
CA GLN A 47 1.60 2.97 -10.16
C GLN A 47 1.87 4.46 -9.92
N ASN A 48 1.16 5.35 -10.62
CA ASN A 48 1.31 6.79 -10.42
C ASN A 48 0.89 7.22 -9.01
N LYS A 49 -0.14 6.59 -8.43
CA LYS A 49 -0.58 6.87 -7.06
C LYS A 49 0.49 6.50 -6.02
N ILE A 50 1.06 5.30 -6.11
CA ILE A 50 2.13 4.89 -5.20
C ILE A 50 3.41 5.72 -5.41
N GLU A 51 3.77 6.03 -6.67
CA GLU A 51 4.94 6.85 -6.99
C GLU A 51 4.82 8.26 -6.40
N ARG A 52 3.65 8.86 -6.57
CA ARG A 52 3.33 10.17 -5.98
C ARG A 52 3.39 10.11 -4.46
N PHE A 53 2.76 9.13 -3.81
CA PHE A 53 2.79 8.97 -2.37
C PHE A 53 4.22 8.82 -1.83
N ILE A 54 5.02 7.92 -2.42
CA ILE A 54 6.42 7.70 -2.06
C ILE A 54 7.24 9.00 -2.18
N THR A 55 7.01 9.75 -3.26
CA THR A 55 7.76 10.98 -3.56
C THR A 55 7.38 12.12 -2.62
N GLU A 56 6.08 12.38 -2.45
CA GLU A 56 5.57 13.46 -1.59
C GLU A 56 5.94 13.25 -0.12
N GLN A 57 6.03 11.99 0.32
CA GLN A 57 6.40 11.64 1.69
C GLN A 57 7.93 11.45 1.88
N GLY A 58 8.74 11.56 0.82
CA GLY A 58 10.19 11.40 0.91
C GLY A 58 10.65 9.99 1.31
N LEU A 59 9.83 8.95 1.09
CA LEU A 59 10.06 7.62 1.66
C LEU A 59 11.37 6.98 1.18
N LEU A 60 11.81 7.29 -0.05
CA LEU A 60 13.05 6.73 -0.61
C LEU A 60 14.32 7.31 0.04
N ASP A 61 14.23 8.37 0.83
CA ASP A 61 15.36 8.86 1.64
C ASP A 61 15.52 8.05 2.93
N TRP A 62 14.43 7.45 3.42
CA TRP A 62 14.45 6.62 4.63
C TRP A 62 14.71 5.17 4.25
N PHE A 63 13.93 4.65 3.31
CA PHE A 63 13.95 3.27 2.85
C PHE A 63 14.78 3.12 1.57
N THR A 64 16.09 3.31 1.71
CA THR A 64 17.02 3.39 0.57
C THR A 64 17.15 2.08 -0.21
N THR A 65 16.79 0.93 0.37
CA THR A 65 16.81 -0.34 -0.36
C THR A 65 15.78 -0.34 -1.50
N ASP A 66 14.64 0.35 -1.32
CA ASP A 66 13.62 0.49 -2.36
C ASP A 66 14.00 1.48 -3.47
N ARG A 67 14.95 2.38 -3.20
CA ARG A 67 15.55 3.25 -4.21
C ARG A 67 16.46 2.49 -5.18
N ALA A 68 17.08 1.40 -4.71
CA ALA A 68 18.05 0.65 -5.50
C ALA A 68 17.45 0.18 -6.83
N VAL A 69 18.21 0.29 -7.91
CA VAL A 69 17.79 -0.17 -9.25
C VAL A 69 18.11 -1.65 -9.38
N ILE A 70 17.12 -2.45 -9.74
CA ILE A 70 17.23 -3.87 -10.08
C ILE A 70 16.71 -4.04 -11.50
N SER A 71 17.47 -4.71 -12.37
CA SER A 71 17.06 -4.99 -13.76
C SER A 71 16.50 -3.75 -14.48
N LYS A 72 17.24 -2.63 -14.40
CA LYS A 72 16.95 -1.32 -15.02
C LYS A 72 15.73 -0.56 -14.44
N ARG A 73 15.10 -1.02 -13.35
CA ARG A 73 13.98 -0.32 -12.71
C ARG A 73 14.20 -0.20 -11.18
N PRO A 74 13.68 0.85 -10.52
CA PRO A 74 13.73 0.92 -9.06
C PRO A 74 13.04 -0.28 -8.41
N ARG A 75 13.62 -0.82 -7.33
CA ARG A 75 13.10 -1.98 -6.57
C ARG A 75 11.65 -1.76 -6.14
N TRP A 76 11.28 -0.53 -5.76
CA TRP A 76 9.89 -0.24 -5.37
C TRP A 76 8.87 -0.58 -6.47
N LYS A 77 9.23 -0.49 -7.77
CA LYS A 77 8.34 -0.87 -8.86
C LYS A 77 8.08 -2.37 -8.89
N ALA A 78 9.12 -3.18 -8.66
CA ALA A 78 8.96 -4.63 -8.55
C ALA A 78 8.08 -5.01 -7.36
N ARG A 79 8.28 -4.34 -6.21
CA ARG A 79 7.45 -4.57 -5.02
C ARG A 79 6.00 -4.11 -5.20
N PHE A 80 5.78 -3.00 -5.90
CA PHE A 80 4.44 -2.58 -6.31
C PHE A 80 3.74 -3.65 -7.15
N THR A 81 4.42 -4.17 -8.18
CA THR A 81 3.85 -5.25 -9.01
C THR A 81 3.53 -6.49 -8.19
N ASN A 82 4.41 -6.87 -7.26
CA ASN A 82 4.17 -8.02 -6.39
C ASN A 82 2.97 -7.80 -5.47
N ALA A 83 2.85 -6.62 -4.85
CA ALA A 83 1.70 -6.28 -4.01
C ALA A 83 0.38 -6.33 -4.82
N LEU A 84 0.40 -5.83 -6.06
CA LEU A 84 -0.75 -5.86 -6.95
C LEU A 84 -1.19 -7.30 -7.29
N ILE A 85 -0.24 -8.17 -7.65
CA ILE A 85 -0.49 -9.60 -7.92
C ILE A 85 -1.07 -10.28 -6.68
N GLN A 86 -0.50 -10.03 -5.50
CA GLN A 86 -0.98 -10.64 -4.26
C GLN A 86 -2.39 -10.21 -3.90
N LEU A 87 -2.73 -8.94 -4.08
CA LEU A 87 -4.10 -8.46 -3.85
C LEU A 87 -5.12 -9.12 -4.79
N VAL A 88 -4.71 -9.47 -6.01
CA VAL A 88 -5.55 -10.29 -6.93
C VAL A 88 -5.67 -11.73 -6.42
N ILE A 89 -4.55 -12.38 -6.09
CA ILE A 89 -4.55 -13.77 -5.58
C ILE A 89 -5.41 -13.90 -4.31
N LEU A 90 -5.36 -12.90 -3.43
CA LEU A 90 -6.12 -12.86 -2.19
C LEU A 90 -7.58 -12.41 -2.38
N GLY A 91 -8.02 -12.12 -3.61
CA GLY A 91 -9.39 -11.72 -3.93
C GLY A 91 -9.78 -10.34 -3.43
N CYS A 92 -8.81 -9.46 -3.16
CA CYS A 92 -9.06 -8.06 -2.83
C CYS A 92 -9.24 -7.19 -4.09
N LEU A 93 -8.68 -7.65 -5.22
CA LEU A 93 -8.82 -7.04 -6.53
C LEU A 93 -9.22 -8.09 -7.56
N GLU A 94 -9.95 -7.67 -8.57
CA GLU A 94 -10.21 -8.44 -9.79
C GLU A 94 -9.47 -7.79 -10.95
N ALA A 95 -8.71 -8.58 -11.72
CA ALA A 95 -8.04 -8.13 -12.92
C ALA A 95 -8.96 -8.25 -14.13
N ASN A 96 -9.06 -7.18 -14.92
CA ASN A 96 -9.86 -7.06 -16.13
C ASN A 96 -8.96 -6.68 -17.31
N GLU A 97 -9.47 -6.69 -18.55
CA GLU A 97 -8.68 -6.47 -19.78
C GLU A 97 -7.78 -5.22 -19.73
N ASP A 98 -8.26 -4.11 -19.14
CA ASP A 98 -7.48 -2.86 -19.06
C ASP A 98 -7.22 -2.35 -17.64
N GLY A 99 -7.39 -3.16 -16.60
CA GLY A 99 -7.16 -2.67 -15.24
C GLY A 99 -7.71 -3.56 -14.15
N TYR A 100 -8.08 -2.93 -13.04
CA TYR A 100 -8.50 -3.60 -11.82
C TYR A 100 -9.77 -2.97 -11.27
N THR A 101 -10.61 -3.80 -10.69
CA THR A 101 -11.74 -3.41 -9.84
C THR A 101 -11.46 -3.87 -8.41
N ARG A 102 -11.87 -3.08 -7.43
CA ARG A 102 -11.77 -3.47 -6.02
C ARG A 102 -12.98 -4.29 -5.62
N THR A 103 -12.77 -5.42 -4.96
CA THR A 103 -13.85 -6.26 -4.43
C THR A 103 -14.33 -5.74 -3.08
N GLU A 104 -15.49 -6.21 -2.61
CA GLU A 104 -15.98 -5.94 -1.24
C GLU A 104 -14.96 -6.35 -0.17
N LYS A 105 -14.22 -7.45 -0.40
CA LYS A 105 -13.12 -7.86 0.47
C LYS A 105 -12.00 -6.82 0.50
N GLY A 106 -11.61 -6.29 -0.66
CA GLY A 106 -10.60 -5.24 -0.75
C GLY A 106 -11.03 -3.93 -0.08
N GLU A 107 -12.31 -3.59 -0.17
CA GLU A 107 -12.90 -2.44 0.50
C GLU A 107 -12.92 -2.59 2.03
N SER A 108 -13.52 -3.68 2.52
CA SER A 108 -13.64 -3.96 3.96
C SER A 108 -12.29 -4.12 4.66
N SER A 109 -11.24 -4.48 3.90
CA SER A 109 -9.88 -4.60 4.43
C SER A 109 -9.28 -3.28 4.91
N LEU A 110 -9.82 -2.13 4.51
CA LEU A 110 -9.37 -0.81 4.97
C LEU A 110 -10.32 -0.19 6.01
N THR A 111 -11.43 -0.86 6.37
CA THR A 111 -12.42 -0.29 7.27
C THR A 111 -11.82 0.00 8.64
N GLY A 112 -11.95 1.26 9.08
CA GLY A 112 -11.50 1.68 10.40
C GLY A 112 -9.99 1.71 10.57
N ILE A 113 -9.20 1.74 9.49
CA ILE A 113 -7.74 1.88 9.55
C ILE A 113 -7.20 2.89 8.53
N SER A 114 -5.99 3.40 8.77
CA SER A 114 -5.24 4.18 7.78
C SER A 114 -3.73 3.94 7.84
N LEU A 115 -3.04 4.22 6.73
CA LEU A 115 -1.58 4.27 6.69
C LEU A 115 -1.08 5.62 7.21
N HIS A 116 -0.31 5.59 8.28
CA HIS A 116 0.35 6.75 8.85
C HIS A 116 1.84 6.77 8.48
N VAL A 117 2.36 7.97 8.21
CA VAL A 117 3.77 8.24 7.93
C VAL A 117 4.31 9.18 9.02
N ASN A 118 5.15 8.65 9.91
CA ASN A 118 5.82 9.44 10.94
C ASN A 118 7.22 9.82 10.45
N ALA A 119 7.36 11.05 9.98
CA ALA A 119 8.61 11.56 9.42
C ALA A 119 9.74 11.72 10.45
N THR A 120 9.40 12.09 11.70
CA THR A 120 10.37 12.25 12.79
C THR A 120 11.00 10.91 13.16
N ALA A 121 10.18 9.87 13.28
CA ALA A 121 10.63 8.51 13.58
C ALA A 121 11.13 7.75 12.33
N LYS A 122 10.89 8.29 11.12
CA LYS A 122 11.16 7.66 9.82
C LYS A 122 10.50 6.29 9.70
N GLN A 123 9.21 6.23 10.01
CA GLN A 123 8.42 5.00 10.06
C GLN A 123 7.11 5.16 9.29
N CYS A 124 6.66 4.06 8.69
CA CYS A 124 5.30 3.94 8.18
C CYS A 124 4.61 2.80 8.94
N TYR A 125 3.36 2.98 9.33
CA TYR A 125 2.60 1.96 10.06
C TYR A 125 1.10 2.18 9.90
N ILE A 126 0.31 1.14 10.14
CA ILE A 126 -1.15 1.23 10.14
C ILE A 126 -1.65 1.70 11.50
N VAL A 127 -2.65 2.57 11.49
CA VAL A 127 -3.37 3.07 12.67
C VAL A 127 -4.85 2.79 12.52
N GLY A 128 -5.56 2.63 13.64
CA GLY A 128 -7.01 2.40 13.66
C GLY A 128 -7.79 3.67 13.98
N PHE A 129 -9.05 3.74 13.53
CA PHE A 129 -10.02 4.76 13.91
C PHE A 129 -10.96 4.20 15.00
N GLY A 130 -11.01 4.82 16.18
CA GLY A 130 -11.77 4.39 17.37
C GLY A 130 -11.30 5.06 18.67
N GLU A 131 -11.65 4.51 19.86
CA GLU A 131 -11.22 4.97 21.21
C GLU A 131 -9.69 5.08 21.42
N HIS A 132 -8.89 4.81 20.39
CA HIS A 132 -7.43 4.79 20.41
C HIS A 132 -6.76 5.90 19.57
N ILE A 133 -7.52 6.84 19.00
CA ILE A 133 -6.95 8.10 18.48
C ILE A 133 -7.01 9.16 19.58
N GLU A 134 -6.11 9.04 20.56
CA GLU A 134 -5.94 10.08 21.58
C GLU A 134 -5.32 11.36 20.98
N ASN A 135 -4.58 11.24 19.87
CA ASN A 135 -3.94 12.36 19.20
C ASN A 135 -3.91 12.19 17.66
N PRO A 136 -4.61 13.03 16.87
CA PRO A 136 -4.58 12.95 15.40
C PRO A 136 -3.20 13.32 14.80
N TYR A 137 -2.32 13.97 15.57
CA TYR A 137 -0.96 14.31 15.17
C TYR A 137 0.07 13.23 15.51
N ASP A 138 -0.29 12.26 16.34
CA ASP A 138 0.52 11.08 16.67
C ASP A 138 -0.40 9.88 16.94
N PRO A 139 -1.05 9.36 15.89
CA PRO A 139 -2.01 8.29 16.04
C PRO A 139 -1.31 7.01 16.51
N GLN A 140 -1.88 6.33 17.50
CA GLN A 140 -1.29 5.10 18.03
C GLN A 140 -1.23 4.03 16.93
N ARG A 141 -0.01 3.50 16.74
CA ARG A 141 0.24 2.34 15.86
C ARG A 141 -0.61 1.16 16.34
N LEU A 142 -1.32 0.52 15.40
CA LEU A 142 -1.96 -0.75 15.70
C LEU A 142 -0.93 -1.83 15.97
N ASP A 143 -1.21 -2.66 16.97
CA ASP A 143 -0.46 -3.89 17.19
C ASP A 143 -0.45 -4.74 15.92
N ASP A 144 0.68 -5.39 15.65
CA ASP A 144 0.85 -6.19 14.43
C ASP A 144 -0.19 -7.31 14.31
N THR A 145 -0.82 -7.77 15.41
CA THR A 145 -1.92 -8.75 15.38
C THR A 145 -3.26 -8.16 14.91
N LEU A 146 -3.42 -6.85 14.97
CA LEU A 146 -4.63 -6.12 14.61
C LEU A 146 -4.59 -5.57 13.18
N VAL A 147 -3.39 -5.44 12.60
CA VAL A 147 -3.25 -5.07 11.18
C VAL A 147 -3.77 -6.23 10.31
N PRO A 148 -4.63 -5.99 9.30
CA PRO A 148 -5.10 -7.03 8.40
C PRO A 148 -3.94 -7.75 7.68
N ASP A 149 -3.97 -9.08 7.66
CA ASP A 149 -2.88 -9.87 7.06
C ASP A 149 -2.70 -9.62 5.56
N ILE A 150 -3.79 -9.25 4.87
CA ILE A 150 -3.78 -8.86 3.46
C ILE A 150 -2.88 -7.63 3.19
N LEU A 151 -2.60 -6.81 4.21
CA LEU A 151 -1.71 -5.66 4.08
C LEU A 151 -0.23 -6.01 4.30
N LYS A 152 0.05 -7.04 5.09
CA LYS A 152 1.42 -7.41 5.51
C LYS A 152 2.15 -8.28 4.48
N VAL A 153 1.43 -8.73 3.44
CA VAL A 153 1.85 -9.82 2.56
C VAL A 153 3.29 -9.65 2.08
N ILE A 154 4.14 -10.56 2.52
CA ILE A 154 5.50 -10.70 2.01
C ILE A 154 5.37 -11.55 0.75
N PRO A 155 5.94 -11.14 -0.40
CA PRO A 155 5.94 -11.98 -1.59
C PRO A 155 6.48 -13.35 -1.22
N LEU A 156 5.78 -14.42 -1.62
CA LEU A 156 6.44 -15.71 -1.80
C LEU A 156 7.59 -15.44 -2.78
N ASP A 157 8.79 -15.92 -2.48
CA ASP A 157 9.94 -15.82 -3.38
C ASP A 157 9.58 -16.47 -4.73
N ILE A 158 8.97 -15.69 -5.62
CA ILE A 158 9.05 -15.92 -7.05
C ILE A 158 10.48 -15.55 -7.34
N GLN A 159 11.33 -16.57 -7.27
CA GLN A 159 12.77 -16.46 -7.34
C GLN A 159 13.17 -15.43 -8.39
N GLU A 160 14.23 -14.67 -8.09
CA GLU A 160 14.94 -13.75 -8.97
C GLU A 160 15.47 -14.41 -10.28
N THR A 161 14.91 -15.53 -10.73
CA THR A 161 15.38 -16.37 -11.84
C THR A 161 14.83 -15.98 -13.21
N TYR A 162 13.97 -14.97 -13.32
CA TYR A 162 13.39 -14.55 -14.61
C TYR A 162 13.41 -13.03 -14.85
N LEU A 163 14.48 -12.34 -14.43
CA LEU A 163 14.80 -10.98 -14.91
C LEU A 163 16.27 -10.83 -15.30
#